data_AF-A0A964W509-F1
#
_entry.id   AF-A0A964W509-F1
#
_cell.length_a   1.000
_cell.length_b   1.000
_cell.length_c   1.000
_cell.angle_alpha   90.00
_cell.angle_beta   90.00
_cell.angle_gamma   90.00
#
_symmetry.space_group_name_H-M   'P 1'
#
loop_
_entity.id
_entity.type
_entity.pdbx_description
1 polymer ?
#
loop_
_entity_poly.entity_id
_entity_poly.type
_entity_poly.pdbx_seq_one_letter_code
_entity_poly.pdbx_strand_id
1 'polypeptide(L)'
;MKDLVQTVIKTIDSREIADMLGVKHYKIIEKLEGTKDGKYKGIIPILTDHNFVVSDYFILSSYKDSSGRENKSYLFTKMGCDFIANKFQGEKGILFSAKYVKKFEEIESENKDSQNKLEASSKLETQIEVLKEYYTKIDEIKAHIDDFKNSVPLYSIECKELQALVRKVGIKALGGYKTPAYNNNSLRSKVYSDIQHQLRREFGVERYEAIKRCQFEIAKKIIEEYKPPTVLINQITLLNSEISLDLAVV
;
A
#
# COMPACT_ATOMS: atom_id res chain seq x y z
N MET A 1 25.00 -1.69 -4.89
CA MET A 1 25.73 -0.42 -4.69
C MET A 1 25.86 -0.22 -3.20
N LYS A 2 27.10 -0.26 -2.69
CA LYS A 2 27.41 0.13 -1.31
C LYS A 2 27.40 1.64 -1.28
N ASP A 3 26.21 2.24 -1.18
CA ASP A 3 26.15 3.68 -0.97
C ASP A 3 26.71 3.98 0.40
N LEU A 4 27.79 4.76 0.36
CA LEU A 4 28.53 5.24 1.49
C LEU A 4 27.54 5.81 2.50
N VAL A 5 27.41 5.14 3.64
CA VAL A 5 27.17 5.86 4.89
C VAL A 5 28.42 6.72 5.06
N GLN A 6 28.37 7.94 4.49
CA GLN A 6 29.33 8.98 4.76
C GLN A 6 29.18 9.25 6.26
N THR A 7 29.98 8.57 7.09
CA THR A 7 30.01 8.80 8.53
C THR A 7 30.32 10.28 8.68
N VAL A 8 29.34 11.09 9.08
CA VAL A 8 29.54 12.51 9.33
C VAL A 8 30.53 12.60 10.48
N ILE A 9 31.80 12.83 10.16
CA ILE A 9 32.86 12.97 11.15
C ILE A 9 32.51 14.22 11.95
N LYS A 10 32.27 14.03 13.26
CA LYS A 10 31.92 15.13 14.16
C LYS A 10 33.15 15.98 14.37
N THR A 11 33.06 17.26 14.01
CA THR A 11 34.18 18.18 14.08
C THR A 11 33.78 19.55 14.59
N ILE A 12 34.73 20.25 15.20
CA ILE A 12 34.62 21.65 15.60
C ILE A 12 35.58 22.48 14.73
N ASP A 13 35.13 23.62 14.20
CA ASP A 13 36.02 24.48 13.41
C ASP A 13 37.07 25.15 14.31
N SER A 14 38.30 25.21 13.82
CA SER A 14 39.42 25.98 14.38
C SER A 14 39.07 27.40 14.82
N ARG A 15 38.10 28.05 14.16
CA ARG A 15 37.56 29.37 14.52
C ARG A 15 36.81 29.32 15.85
N GLU A 16 35.93 28.34 16.01
CA GLU A 16 35.22 28.11 17.28
C GLU A 16 36.21 27.76 18.40
N ILE A 17 37.25 26.97 18.11
CA ILE A 17 38.30 26.65 19.09
C ILE A 17 39.06 27.91 19.51
N ALA A 18 39.35 28.81 18.58
CA ALA A 18 39.98 30.09 18.88
C ALA A 18 39.11 30.93 19.83
N ASP A 19 37.80 30.96 19.59
CA ASP A 19 36.82 31.63 20.45
C ASP A 19 36.71 30.98 21.83
N MET A 20 36.71 29.63 21.90
CA MET A 20 36.67 28.89 23.17
C MET A 20 37.88 29.23 24.06
N LEU A 21 39.05 29.39 23.45
CA LEU A 21 40.34 29.71 24.09
C LEU A 21 40.58 31.21 24.30
N GLY A 22 39.74 32.08 23.71
CA GLY A 22 39.95 33.54 23.73
C GLY A 22 41.28 33.95 23.08
N VAL A 23 41.60 33.36 21.92
CA VAL A 23 42.80 33.68 21.14
C VAL A 23 42.41 34.00 19.70
N LYS A 24 43.28 34.72 18.97
CA LYS A 24 43.04 35.01 17.56
C LYS A 24 43.18 33.74 16.73
N HIS A 25 42.32 33.52 15.73
CA HIS A 25 42.29 32.31 14.90
C HIS A 25 43.65 31.95 14.27
N TYR A 26 44.42 32.93 13.79
CA TYR A 26 45.75 32.70 13.23
C TYR A 26 46.72 32.03 14.23
N LYS A 27 46.55 32.21 15.55
CA LYS A 27 47.37 31.54 16.57
C LYS A 27 47.11 30.04 16.62
N ILE A 28 45.88 29.61 16.31
CA ILE A 28 45.55 28.19 16.18
C ILE A 28 46.22 27.62 14.93
N ILE A 29 46.15 28.35 13.81
CA ILE A 29 46.81 27.95 12.56
C ILE A 29 48.34 27.86 12.72
N GLU A 30 48.99 28.85 13.34
CA GLU A 30 50.42 28.82 13.65
C GLU A 30 50.79 27.62 14.53
N LYS A 31 49.92 27.22 15.46
CA LYS A 31 50.18 26.06 16.34
C LYS A 31 50.05 24.73 15.60
N LEU A 32 49.15 24.65 14.62
CA LEU A 32 48.98 23.48 13.76
C LEU A 32 50.08 23.38 12.69
N GLU A 33 50.36 24.45 11.96
CA GLU A 33 51.26 24.42 10.79
C GLU A 33 52.69 24.82 11.11
N GLY A 34 52.89 25.66 12.12
CA GLY A 34 54.19 26.28 12.43
C GLY A 34 54.23 27.76 12.04
N THR A 35 55.36 28.42 12.29
CA THR A 35 55.59 29.79 11.85
C THR A 35 56.21 29.83 10.45
N LYS A 36 55.89 30.88 9.68
CA LYS A 36 56.38 31.06 8.30
C LYS A 36 57.90 31.11 8.19
N ASP A 37 58.57 31.59 9.24
CA ASP A 37 60.03 31.70 9.30
C ASP A 37 60.72 30.35 9.61
N GLY A 38 59.96 29.26 9.77
CA GLY A 38 60.48 27.92 10.08
C GLY A 38 61.02 27.73 11.50
N LYS A 39 61.03 28.79 12.31
CA LYS A 39 61.55 28.77 13.69
C LYS A 39 60.72 27.89 14.63
N TYR A 40 59.42 27.77 14.40
CA TYR A 40 58.52 26.94 15.19
C TYR A 40 57.84 25.92 14.29
N LYS A 41 58.09 24.63 14.57
CA LYS A 41 57.46 23.52 13.85
C LYS A 41 56.10 23.22 14.47
N GLY A 42 55.04 23.28 13.66
CA GLY A 42 53.68 23.02 14.11
C GLY A 42 53.38 21.54 14.36
N ILE A 43 52.21 21.28 14.95
CA ILE A 43 51.72 19.93 15.25
C ILE A 43 51.61 19.06 13.98
N ILE A 44 51.04 19.57 12.89
CA ILE A 44 50.78 18.82 11.66
C ILE A 44 52.09 18.33 11.02
N PRO A 45 53.12 19.17 10.81
CA PRO A 45 54.42 18.69 10.35
C PRO A 45 55.03 17.63 11.27
N ILE A 46 54.93 17.79 12.60
CA ILE A 46 55.45 16.81 13.55
C ILE A 46 54.74 15.46 13.39
N LEU A 47 53.40 15.46 13.31
CA LEU A 47 52.62 14.24 13.10
C LEU A 47 52.97 13.57 11.77
N THR A 48 53.12 14.37 10.71
CA THR A 48 53.46 13.89 9.37
C THR A 48 54.83 13.22 9.36
N ASP A 49 55.84 13.84 9.97
CA ASP A 49 57.21 13.31 10.01
C ASP A 49 57.33 12.02 10.83
N HIS A 50 56.37 11.76 11.72
CA HIS A 50 56.28 10.55 12.52
C HIS A 50 55.22 9.55 11.99
N ASN A 51 54.78 9.69 10.72
CA ASN A 51 53.84 8.80 10.05
C ASN A 51 52.47 8.65 10.74
N PHE A 52 51.99 9.69 11.42
CA PHE A 52 50.62 9.74 11.92
C PHE A 52 49.65 10.23 10.84
N VAL A 53 48.44 9.67 10.83
CA VAL A 53 47.36 10.10 9.94
C VAL A 53 46.76 11.40 10.46
N VAL A 54 47.16 12.53 9.87
CA VAL A 54 46.76 13.87 10.33
C VAL A 54 45.24 14.06 10.30
N SER A 55 44.55 13.49 9.30
CA SER A 55 43.09 13.62 9.15
C SER A 55 42.29 13.00 10.29
N ASP A 56 42.89 12.10 11.08
CA ASP A 56 42.23 11.55 12.27
C ASP A 56 42.10 12.60 13.39
N TYR A 57 42.90 13.67 13.33
CA TYR A 57 42.96 14.75 14.31
C TYR A 57 42.46 16.07 13.72
N PHE A 58 43.00 16.46 12.57
CA PHE A 58 42.78 17.76 11.95
C PHE A 58 42.52 17.59 10.44
N ILE A 59 41.35 18.03 10.00
CA ILE A 59 40.96 17.97 8.59
C ILE A 59 41.08 19.39 8.03
N LEU A 60 41.83 19.53 6.93
CA LEU A 60 41.98 20.82 6.27
C LEU A 60 40.63 21.30 5.70
N SER A 61 40.30 22.56 5.96
CA SER A 61 39.08 23.20 5.48
C SER A 61 39.36 24.65 5.08
N SER A 62 38.33 25.34 4.60
CA SER A 62 38.38 26.76 4.30
C SER A 62 37.10 27.45 4.74
N TYR A 63 37.18 28.76 4.91
CA TYR A 63 36.02 29.61 5.16
C TYR A 63 36.17 30.92 4.40
N LYS A 64 35.04 31.55 4.08
CA LYS A 64 35.01 32.90 3.52
C LYS A 64 34.85 33.91 4.64
N ASP A 65 35.70 34.94 4.65
CA ASP A 65 35.53 36.08 5.55
C ASP A 65 34.51 37.09 5.00
N SER A 66 34.23 38.15 5.77
CA SER A 66 33.32 39.23 5.38
C SER A 66 33.80 40.03 4.16
N SER A 67 35.07 39.92 3.77
CA SER A 67 35.61 40.50 2.54
C SER A 67 35.48 39.59 1.33
N GLY A 68 34.93 38.38 1.53
CA GLY A 68 34.76 37.35 0.50
C GLY A 68 36.03 36.55 0.22
N ARG A 69 37.13 36.79 0.96
CA ARG A 69 38.39 36.07 0.77
C ARG A 69 38.29 34.70 1.40
N GLU A 70 38.81 33.70 0.70
CA GLU A 70 38.93 32.35 1.20
C GLU A 70 40.15 32.23 2.11
N ASN A 71 39.91 31.85 3.36
CA ASN A 71 40.90 31.71 4.39
C ASN A 71 40.96 30.26 4.87
N LYS A 72 42.16 29.82 5.23
CA LYS A 72 42.42 28.46 5.69
C LYS A 72 41.88 28.23 7.09
N SER A 73 41.21 27.11 7.31
CA SER A 73 40.77 26.64 8.63
C SER A 73 41.02 25.14 8.78
N TYR A 74 40.83 24.63 9.98
CA TYR A 74 40.88 23.19 10.24
C TYR A 74 39.64 22.76 11.00
N LEU A 75 39.12 21.60 10.66
CA LEU A 75 38.09 20.91 11.41
C LEU A 75 38.76 19.93 12.37
N PHE A 76 38.50 20.11 13.66
CA PHE A 76 39.08 19.29 14.72
C PHE A 76 38.13 18.15 15.03
N THR A 77 38.61 16.92 14.92
CA THR A 77 37.88 15.76 15.42
C THR A 77 37.88 15.76 16.95
N LYS A 78 37.08 14.89 17.58
CA LYS A 78 37.14 14.67 19.03
C LYS A 78 38.58 14.36 19.48
N MET A 79 39.25 13.50 18.73
CA MET A 79 40.65 13.12 18.98
C MET A 79 41.62 14.31 18.78
N GLY A 80 41.35 15.18 17.80
CA GLY A 80 42.06 16.44 17.62
C GLY A 80 41.94 17.38 18.82
N CYS A 81 40.71 17.55 19.34
CA CYS A 81 40.46 18.34 20.55
C CYS A 81 41.15 17.75 21.79
N ASP A 82 41.01 16.44 22.02
CA ASP A 82 41.69 15.73 23.12
C ASP A 82 43.21 15.90 23.03
N PHE A 83 43.77 15.82 21.81
CA PHE A 83 45.19 15.96 21.56
C PHE A 83 45.72 17.36 21.89
N ILE A 84 44.96 18.42 21.58
CA ILE A 84 45.39 19.80 21.88
C ILE A 84 45.04 20.26 23.29
N ALA A 85 44.04 19.66 23.94
CA ALA A 85 43.56 20.04 25.27
C ALA A 85 44.71 20.09 26.29
N ASN A 86 45.54 19.05 26.31
CA ASN A 86 46.69 18.95 27.22
C ASN A 86 47.86 19.89 26.84
N LYS A 87 47.83 20.51 25.65
CA LYS A 87 48.87 21.43 25.15
C LYS A 87 48.50 22.90 25.35
N PHE A 88 47.33 23.19 25.89
CA PHE A 88 46.97 24.49 26.44
C PHE A 88 47.00 24.36 27.96
N GLN A 89 48.01 24.92 28.62
CA GLN A 89 48.14 24.83 30.07
C GLN A 89 47.46 26.02 30.76
N GLY A 90 47.08 25.85 32.03
CA GLY A 90 46.42 26.87 32.85
C GLY A 90 44.92 27.00 32.61
N GLU A 91 44.34 28.11 33.05
CA GLU A 91 42.89 28.39 33.03
C GLU A 91 42.25 28.20 31.65
N LYS A 92 42.96 28.60 30.58
CA LYS A 92 42.48 28.47 29.19
C LYS A 92 42.33 27.01 28.75
N GLY A 93 43.24 26.13 29.18
CA GLY A 93 43.17 24.71 28.88
C GLY A 93 41.97 24.04 29.54
N ILE A 94 41.77 24.34 30.83
CA ILE A 94 40.63 23.82 31.61
C ILE A 94 39.30 24.27 30.96
N LEU A 95 39.20 25.54 30.61
CA LEU A 95 37.99 26.10 29.99
C LEU A 95 37.73 25.50 28.60
N PHE A 96 38.77 25.32 27.79
CA PHE A 96 38.64 24.63 26.50
C PHE A 96 38.15 23.20 26.68
N SER A 97 38.74 22.45 27.62
CA SER A 97 38.33 21.08 27.92
C SER A 97 36.86 20.96 28.29
N ALA A 98 36.39 21.82 29.19
CA ALA A 98 34.97 21.84 29.57
C ALA A 98 34.06 22.19 28.37
N LYS A 99 34.47 23.17 27.54
CA LYS A 99 33.66 23.64 26.39
C LYS A 99 33.57 22.61 25.27
N TYR A 100 34.68 21.99 24.86
CA TYR A 100 34.64 21.04 23.74
C TYR A 100 33.93 19.75 24.15
N VAL A 101 34.13 19.26 25.38
CA VAL A 101 33.41 18.06 25.88
C VAL A 101 31.90 18.28 25.79
N LYS A 102 31.41 19.40 26.34
CA LYS A 102 30.00 19.76 26.27
C LYS A 102 29.51 19.88 24.81
N LYS A 103 30.29 20.50 23.94
CA LYS A 103 29.95 20.66 22.52
C LYS A 103 29.82 19.31 21.81
N PHE A 104 30.70 18.35 22.09
CA PHE A 104 30.61 17.01 21.50
C PHE A 104 29.43 16.19 22.06
N GLU A 105 29.06 16.38 23.33
CA GLU A 105 27.84 15.79 23.90
C GLU A 105 26.58 16.31 23.21
N GLU A 106 26.49 17.63 22.97
CA GLU A 106 25.39 18.26 22.22
C GLU A 106 25.30 17.72 20.77
N ILE A 107 26.44 17.63 20.07
CA ILE A 107 26.50 17.05 18.72
C ILE A 107 26.12 15.55 18.74
N GLU A 108 26.41 14.83 19.82
CA GLU A 108 26.01 13.43 20.01
C GLU A 108 24.50 13.26 20.24
N SER A 109 23.85 14.13 21.02
CA SER A 109 22.41 14.05 21.27
C SER A 109 21.57 14.39 20.04
N GLU A 110 21.91 15.46 19.31
CA GLU A 110 21.18 15.88 18.10
C GLU A 110 21.22 14.80 17.00
N ASN A 111 22.32 14.07 16.89
CA ASN A 111 22.46 12.98 15.93
C ASN A 111 21.65 11.74 16.31
N LYS A 112 21.56 11.39 17.61
CA LYS A 112 20.73 10.27 18.07
C LYS A 112 19.25 10.52 17.77
N ASP A 113 18.78 11.74 17.99
CA ASP A 113 17.38 12.10 17.70
C ASP A 113 17.09 12.08 16.21
N SER A 114 18.04 12.50 15.38
CA SER A 114 17.93 12.47 13.91
C SER A 114 17.97 11.04 13.35
N GLN A 115 18.85 10.18 13.86
CA GLN A 115 18.91 8.77 13.49
C GLN A 115 17.64 8.02 13.89
N ASN A 116 17.14 8.23 15.11
CA ASN A 116 15.90 7.62 15.57
C ASN A 116 14.70 8.02 14.70
N LYS A 117 14.63 9.29 14.27
CA LYS A 117 13.59 9.78 13.34
C LYS A 117 13.70 9.13 11.96
N LEU A 118 14.91 9.02 11.41
CA LEU A 118 15.15 8.41 10.10
C LEU A 118 14.79 6.92 10.12
N GLU A 119 15.18 6.19 11.17
CA GLU A 119 14.83 4.79 11.36
C GLU A 119 13.31 4.59 11.49
N ALA A 120 12.63 5.46 12.25
CA ALA A 120 11.17 5.43 12.37
C ALA A 120 10.48 5.68 11.00
N SER A 121 10.99 6.62 10.20
CA SER A 121 10.46 6.88 8.85
C SER A 121 10.65 5.67 7.93
N SER A 122 11.83 5.06 7.93
CA SER A 122 12.11 3.88 7.09
C SER A 122 11.22 2.66 7.44
N LYS A 123 10.95 2.45 8.74
CA LYS A 123 10.03 1.42 9.22
C LYS A 123 8.58 1.71 8.80
N LEU A 124 8.19 2.98 8.76
CA LEU A 124 6.86 3.38 8.32
C LEU A 124 6.69 3.20 6.79
N GLU A 125 7.70 3.56 6.00
CA GLU A 125 7.70 3.37 4.55
C GLU A 125 7.57 1.91 4.16
N THR A 126 8.31 1.02 4.83
CA THR A 126 8.21 -0.43 4.60
C THR A 126 6.82 -0.98 4.96
N GLN A 127 6.21 -0.50 6.05
CA GLN A 127 4.82 -0.86 6.39
C GLN A 127 3.80 -0.38 5.36
N ILE A 128 3.96 0.85 4.85
CA ILE A 128 3.07 1.40 3.80
C ILE A 128 3.17 0.56 2.52
N GLU A 129 4.37 0.14 2.12
CA GLU A 129 4.56 -0.64 0.91
C GLU A 129 3.88 -2.02 1.02
N VAL A 130 4.04 -2.68 2.17
CA VAL A 130 3.34 -3.93 2.49
C VAL A 130 1.82 -3.74 2.46
N LEU A 131 1.29 -2.64 3.01
CA LEU A 131 -0.15 -2.34 2.97
C LEU A 131 -0.68 -2.17 1.54
N LYS A 132 0.07 -1.51 0.65
CA LYS A 132 -0.33 -1.39 -0.77
C LYS A 132 -0.45 -2.75 -1.43
N GLU A 133 0.52 -3.64 -1.20
CA GLU A 133 0.50 -5.01 -1.74
C GLU A 133 -0.69 -5.82 -1.20
N TYR A 134 -1.09 -5.60 0.06
CA TYR A 134 -2.32 -6.19 0.60
C TYR A 134 -3.57 -5.69 -0.12
N TYR A 135 -3.68 -4.38 -0.39
CA TYR A 135 -4.83 -3.83 -1.11
C TYR A 135 -4.95 -4.39 -2.53
N THR A 136 -3.85 -4.52 -3.27
CA THR A 136 -3.87 -5.09 -4.62
C THR A 136 -4.34 -6.55 -4.60
N LYS A 137 -3.82 -7.36 -3.67
CA LYS A 137 -4.25 -8.76 -3.50
C LYS A 137 -5.73 -8.87 -3.14
N ILE A 138 -6.23 -7.98 -2.29
CA ILE A 138 -7.65 -7.96 -1.93
C ILE A 138 -8.51 -7.70 -3.16
N ASP A 139 -8.12 -6.78 -4.04
CA ASP A 139 -8.89 -6.45 -5.23
C ASP A 139 -8.82 -7.56 -6.29
N GLU A 140 -7.69 -8.25 -6.42
CA GLU A 140 -7.57 -9.47 -7.23
C GLU A 140 -8.49 -10.59 -6.72
N ILE A 141 -8.51 -10.81 -5.40
CA ILE A 141 -9.40 -11.81 -4.78
C ILE A 141 -10.87 -11.46 -5.03
N LYS A 142 -11.26 -10.18 -4.89
CA LYS A 142 -12.63 -9.75 -5.18
C LYS A 142 -12.99 -10.02 -6.64
N ALA A 143 -12.12 -9.69 -7.58
CA ALA A 143 -12.35 -9.96 -8.99
C ALA A 143 -12.55 -11.46 -9.26
N HIS A 144 -11.70 -12.32 -8.69
CA HIS A 144 -11.85 -13.77 -8.80
C HIS A 144 -13.15 -14.30 -8.19
N ILE A 145 -13.57 -13.75 -7.05
CA ILE A 145 -14.84 -14.12 -6.41
C ILE A 145 -16.02 -13.71 -7.29
N ASP A 146 -15.97 -12.52 -7.89
CA ASP A 146 -17.04 -12.04 -8.75
C ASP A 146 -17.12 -12.84 -10.04
N ASP A 147 -15.99 -13.18 -10.67
CA ASP A 147 -15.93 -14.08 -11.81
C ASP A 147 -16.52 -15.45 -11.48
N PHE A 148 -16.13 -16.02 -10.32
CA PHE A 148 -16.65 -17.29 -9.85
C PHE A 148 -18.17 -17.23 -9.63
N LYS A 149 -18.68 -16.20 -8.95
CA LYS A 149 -20.13 -16.02 -8.76
C LYS A 149 -20.87 -15.90 -10.09
N ASN A 150 -20.27 -15.24 -11.08
CA ASN A 150 -20.87 -15.00 -12.38
C ASN A 150 -20.69 -16.16 -13.38
N SER A 151 -19.88 -17.16 -13.07
CA SER A 151 -19.69 -18.36 -13.90
C SER A 151 -20.46 -19.58 -13.42
N VAL A 152 -20.91 -19.59 -12.17
CA VAL A 152 -21.54 -20.77 -11.56
C VAL A 152 -22.97 -20.96 -12.08
N PRO A 153 -23.30 -22.13 -12.67
CA PRO A 153 -24.66 -22.48 -13.07
C PRO A 153 -25.54 -22.84 -11.85
N LEU A 154 -26.84 -23.03 -12.07
CA LEU A 154 -27.76 -23.49 -11.03
C LEU A 154 -27.34 -24.84 -10.44
N TYR A 155 -27.47 -24.97 -9.12
CA TYR A 155 -27.32 -26.24 -8.43
C TYR A 155 -28.61 -27.07 -8.50
N SER A 156 -28.49 -28.37 -8.19
CA SER A 156 -29.62 -29.31 -8.25
C SER A 156 -30.83 -28.87 -7.41
N ILE A 157 -30.61 -28.24 -6.25
CA ILE A 157 -31.67 -27.75 -5.38
C ILE A 157 -32.44 -26.61 -6.06
N GLU A 158 -31.71 -25.64 -6.59
CA GLU A 158 -32.28 -24.47 -7.28
C GLU A 158 -33.03 -24.89 -8.55
N CYS A 159 -32.50 -25.87 -9.30
CA CYS A 159 -33.20 -26.47 -10.43
C CYS A 159 -34.54 -27.10 -10.01
N LYS A 160 -34.57 -27.83 -8.88
CA LYS A 160 -35.81 -28.44 -8.36
C LYS A 160 -36.83 -27.38 -7.95
N GLU A 161 -36.39 -26.32 -7.28
CA GLU A 161 -37.23 -25.18 -6.91
C GLU A 161 -37.83 -24.50 -8.14
N LEU A 162 -36.99 -24.21 -9.15
CA LEU A 162 -37.43 -23.59 -10.40
C LEU A 162 -38.48 -24.44 -11.12
N GLN A 163 -38.25 -25.76 -11.19
CA GLN A 163 -39.21 -26.69 -11.78
C GLN A 163 -40.51 -26.79 -10.98
N ALA A 164 -40.47 -26.68 -9.65
CA ALA A 164 -41.67 -26.62 -8.82
C ALA A 164 -42.49 -25.34 -9.12
N LEU A 165 -41.81 -24.21 -9.32
CA LEU A 165 -42.44 -22.95 -9.70
C LEU A 165 -43.07 -23.02 -11.10
N VAL A 166 -42.36 -23.60 -12.08
CA VAL A 166 -42.92 -23.85 -13.42
C VAL A 166 -44.19 -24.69 -13.35
N ARG A 167 -44.21 -25.77 -12.53
CA ARG A 167 -45.41 -26.59 -12.33
C ARG A 167 -46.58 -25.77 -11.77
N LYS A 168 -46.32 -24.97 -10.74
CA LYS A 168 -47.33 -24.10 -10.11
C LYS A 168 -47.93 -23.12 -11.13
N VAL A 169 -47.08 -22.44 -11.90
CA VAL A 169 -47.50 -21.47 -12.90
C VAL A 169 -48.21 -22.13 -14.08
N GLY A 170 -47.72 -23.28 -14.55
CA GLY A 170 -48.37 -24.04 -15.62
C GLY A 170 -49.76 -24.51 -15.25
N ILE A 171 -49.98 -25.00 -14.02
CA ILE A 171 -51.31 -25.34 -13.50
C ILE A 171 -52.22 -24.10 -13.51
N LYS A 172 -51.73 -22.95 -13.03
CA LYS A 172 -52.49 -21.70 -13.02
C LYS A 172 -52.85 -21.25 -14.45
N ALA A 173 -51.91 -21.34 -15.38
CA ALA A 173 -52.11 -20.98 -16.79
C ALA A 173 -53.17 -21.84 -17.48
N LEU A 174 -53.26 -23.13 -17.14
CA LEU A 174 -54.25 -24.08 -17.67
C LEU A 174 -55.65 -23.93 -17.03
N GLY A 175 -55.84 -22.96 -16.13
CA GLY A 175 -57.10 -22.72 -15.42
C GLY A 175 -57.27 -23.50 -14.11
N GLY A 176 -56.25 -24.26 -13.67
CA GLY A 176 -56.28 -25.01 -12.41
C GLY A 176 -55.89 -26.47 -12.54
N TYR A 177 -55.84 -27.17 -11.40
CA TYR A 177 -55.52 -28.59 -11.36
C TYR A 177 -56.72 -29.43 -11.80
N LYS A 178 -56.49 -30.47 -12.62
CA LYS A 178 -57.52 -31.38 -13.17
C LYS A 178 -58.60 -30.71 -14.04
N THR A 179 -58.39 -29.48 -14.49
CA THR A 179 -59.26 -28.88 -15.51
C THR A 179 -59.21 -29.67 -16.82
N PRO A 180 -60.22 -29.53 -17.70
CA PRO A 180 -60.21 -30.13 -19.03
C PRO A 180 -58.92 -29.84 -19.82
N ALA A 181 -58.49 -28.57 -19.81
CA ALA A 181 -57.25 -28.16 -20.45
C ALA A 181 -56.01 -28.80 -19.80
N TYR A 182 -55.99 -28.98 -18.47
CA TYR A 182 -54.91 -29.65 -17.77
C TYR A 182 -54.83 -31.15 -18.10
N ASN A 183 -55.97 -31.83 -18.23
CA ASN A 183 -56.00 -33.27 -18.56
C ASN A 183 -55.67 -33.55 -20.03
N ASN A 184 -55.79 -32.56 -20.91
CA ASN A 184 -55.35 -32.67 -22.30
C ASN A 184 -53.82 -32.71 -22.42
N ASN A 185 -53.27 -33.89 -22.71
CA ASN A 185 -51.81 -34.10 -22.74
C ASN A 185 -51.09 -33.23 -23.78
N SER A 186 -51.69 -33.03 -24.96
CA SER A 186 -51.10 -32.23 -26.03
C SER A 186 -51.03 -30.75 -25.66
N LEU A 187 -52.15 -30.18 -25.18
CA LEU A 187 -52.20 -28.77 -24.78
C LEU A 187 -51.31 -28.51 -23.56
N ARG A 188 -51.40 -29.37 -22.53
CA ARG A 188 -50.54 -29.29 -21.35
C ARG A 188 -49.06 -29.28 -21.72
N SER A 189 -48.64 -30.19 -22.61
CA SER A 189 -47.24 -30.27 -23.06
C SER A 189 -46.80 -28.99 -23.78
N LYS A 190 -47.67 -28.40 -24.61
CA LYS A 190 -47.39 -27.11 -25.28
C LYS A 190 -47.20 -25.98 -24.29
N VAL A 191 -48.06 -25.87 -23.26
CA VAL A 191 -47.95 -24.81 -22.24
C VAL A 191 -46.65 -24.95 -21.44
N TYR A 192 -46.30 -26.15 -20.98
CA TYR A 192 -45.04 -26.33 -20.26
C TYR A 192 -43.81 -26.12 -21.14
N SER A 193 -43.87 -26.55 -22.40
CA SER A 193 -42.82 -26.29 -23.38
C SER A 193 -42.63 -24.79 -23.57
N ASP A 194 -43.71 -24.02 -23.72
CA ASP A 194 -43.65 -22.56 -23.89
C ASP A 194 -43.02 -21.86 -22.68
N ILE A 195 -43.43 -22.20 -21.45
CA ILE A 195 -42.82 -21.66 -20.22
C ILE A 195 -41.31 -21.91 -20.19
N GLN A 196 -40.90 -23.16 -20.50
CA GLN A 196 -39.48 -23.55 -20.53
C GLN A 196 -38.71 -22.88 -21.68
N HIS A 197 -39.36 -22.60 -22.81
CA HIS A 197 -38.77 -21.87 -23.93
C HIS A 197 -38.60 -20.39 -23.61
N GLN A 198 -39.60 -19.74 -23.03
CA GLN A 198 -39.51 -18.35 -22.60
C GLN A 198 -38.37 -18.19 -21.59
N LEU A 199 -38.35 -19.02 -20.55
CA LEU A 199 -37.31 -18.98 -19.53
C LEU A 199 -35.91 -19.04 -20.16
N ARG A 200 -35.67 -20.02 -21.04
CA ARG A 200 -34.38 -20.18 -21.72
C ARG A 200 -34.04 -19.02 -22.66
N ARG A 201 -35.05 -18.48 -23.37
CA ARG A 201 -34.89 -17.36 -24.29
C ARG A 201 -34.46 -16.09 -23.58
N GLU A 202 -35.05 -15.77 -22.42
CA GLU A 202 -34.71 -14.56 -21.65
C GLU A 202 -33.25 -14.60 -21.14
N PHE A 203 -32.69 -15.78 -20.89
CA PHE A 203 -31.30 -15.94 -20.44
C PHE A 203 -30.32 -16.31 -21.56
N GLY A 204 -30.79 -16.54 -22.79
CA GLY A 204 -29.94 -16.94 -23.92
C GLY A 204 -29.25 -18.29 -23.73
N VAL A 205 -29.89 -19.24 -23.04
CA VAL A 205 -29.30 -20.55 -22.70
C VAL A 205 -30.06 -21.71 -23.35
N GLU A 206 -29.36 -22.79 -23.71
CA GLU A 206 -30.01 -23.98 -24.29
C GLU A 206 -30.79 -24.80 -23.26
N ARG A 207 -30.35 -24.77 -22.00
CA ARG A 207 -30.87 -25.54 -20.87
C ARG A 207 -31.05 -24.62 -19.68
N TYR A 208 -32.16 -24.75 -18.95
CA TYR A 208 -32.43 -23.89 -17.80
C TYR A 208 -31.42 -24.14 -16.66
N GLU A 209 -30.83 -25.34 -16.59
CA GLU A 209 -29.76 -25.66 -15.63
C GLU A 209 -28.50 -24.80 -15.85
N ALA A 210 -28.28 -24.28 -17.06
CA ALA A 210 -27.15 -23.42 -17.39
C ALA A 210 -27.36 -21.94 -17.01
N ILE A 211 -28.55 -21.57 -16.51
CA ILE A 211 -28.79 -20.24 -15.96
C ILE A 211 -27.79 -20.00 -14.83
N LYS A 212 -27.21 -18.80 -14.78
CA LYS A 212 -26.23 -18.46 -13.74
C LYS A 212 -26.94 -18.38 -12.39
N ARG A 213 -26.29 -18.87 -11.34
CA ARG A 213 -26.84 -18.85 -9.98
C ARG A 213 -27.17 -17.45 -9.49
N CYS A 214 -26.36 -16.45 -9.84
CA CYS A 214 -26.64 -15.04 -9.52
C CYS A 214 -27.93 -14.50 -10.18
N GLN A 215 -28.43 -15.17 -11.21
CA GLN A 215 -29.66 -14.82 -11.93
C GLN A 215 -30.89 -15.60 -11.44
N PHE A 216 -30.74 -16.45 -10.42
CA PHE A 216 -31.81 -17.35 -9.97
C PHE A 216 -33.09 -16.63 -9.56
N GLU A 217 -32.99 -15.53 -8.82
CA GLU A 217 -34.16 -14.74 -8.40
C GLU A 217 -34.85 -14.04 -9.59
N ILE A 218 -34.07 -13.61 -10.59
CA ILE A 218 -34.61 -13.05 -11.83
C ILE A 218 -35.37 -14.14 -12.59
N ALA A 219 -34.83 -15.36 -12.64
CA ALA A 219 -35.48 -16.50 -13.29
C ALA A 219 -36.82 -16.85 -12.62
N LYS A 220 -36.90 -16.80 -11.28
CA LYS A 220 -38.17 -16.98 -10.56
C LYS A 220 -39.21 -15.94 -10.97
N LYS A 221 -38.81 -14.67 -10.99
CA LYS A 221 -39.71 -13.56 -11.35
C LYS A 221 -40.27 -13.71 -12.77
N ILE A 222 -39.44 -14.07 -13.74
CA ILE A 222 -39.86 -14.31 -15.14
C ILE A 222 -40.92 -15.40 -15.21
N ILE A 223 -40.76 -16.48 -14.43
CA ILE A 223 -41.73 -17.59 -14.41
C ILE A 223 -43.03 -17.15 -13.74
N GLU A 224 -42.97 -16.41 -12.64
CA GLU A 224 -44.17 -15.93 -11.93
C GLU A 224 -45.03 -14.97 -12.77
N GLU A 225 -44.38 -14.15 -13.59
CA GLU A 225 -45.01 -13.16 -14.47
C GLU A 225 -45.43 -13.75 -15.84
N TYR A 226 -45.21 -15.05 -16.06
CA TYR A 226 -45.55 -15.72 -17.31
C TYR A 226 -47.02 -15.56 -17.71
N LYS A 227 -47.24 -15.23 -18.98
CA LYS A 227 -48.55 -15.17 -19.62
C LYS A 227 -48.51 -16.01 -20.90
N PRO A 228 -49.44 -16.97 -21.08
CA PRO A 228 -49.46 -17.77 -22.30
C PRO A 228 -49.69 -16.91 -23.54
N PRO A 229 -49.14 -17.30 -24.71
CA PRO A 229 -49.48 -16.69 -25.99
C PRO A 229 -50.99 -16.76 -26.26
N THR A 230 -51.54 -15.77 -26.97
CA THR A 230 -52.98 -15.67 -27.29
C THR A 230 -53.54 -16.95 -27.91
N VAL A 231 -52.75 -17.65 -28.73
CA VAL A 231 -53.13 -18.95 -29.33
C VAL A 231 -53.37 -20.02 -28.26
N LEU A 232 -52.50 -20.12 -27.25
CA LEU A 232 -52.66 -21.06 -26.15
C LEU A 232 -53.81 -20.64 -25.24
N ILE A 233 -53.98 -19.34 -24.96
CA ILE A 233 -55.12 -18.83 -24.18
C ILE A 233 -56.44 -19.26 -24.83
N ASN A 234 -56.60 -19.05 -26.14
CA ASN A 234 -57.83 -19.41 -26.84
C ASN A 234 -58.12 -20.92 -26.77
N GLN A 235 -57.09 -21.76 -26.93
CA GLN A 235 -57.22 -23.22 -26.83
C GLN A 235 -57.59 -23.67 -25.41
N ILE A 236 -57.00 -23.05 -24.39
CA ILE A 236 -57.29 -23.33 -22.98
C ILE A 236 -58.74 -22.95 -22.65
N THR A 237 -59.15 -21.74 -23.05
CA THR A 237 -60.51 -21.24 -22.81
C THR A 237 -61.55 -22.11 -23.50
N LEU A 238 -61.35 -22.46 -24.77
CA LEU A 238 -62.25 -23.31 -25.54
C LEU A 238 -62.46 -24.67 -24.84
N LEU A 239 -61.38 -25.40 -24.56
CA LEU A 239 -61.47 -26.72 -23.93
C LEU A 239 -62.06 -26.68 -22.51
N ASN A 240 -61.76 -25.64 -21.74
CA ASN A 240 -62.33 -25.48 -20.41
C ASN A 240 -63.82 -25.09 -20.46
N SER A 241 -64.27 -24.41 -21.52
CA SER A 241 -65.67 -23.99 -21.72
C SER A 241 -66.56 -25.08 -22.32
N GLU A 242 -66.03 -25.92 -23.23
CA GLU A 242 -66.79 -26.97 -23.93
C GLU A 242 -67.40 -27.99 -22.95
N ILE A 243 -66.73 -28.30 -21.84
CA ILE A 243 -67.23 -29.24 -20.84
C ILE A 243 -68.23 -28.61 -19.86
N SER A 244 -68.24 -27.28 -19.71
CA SER A 244 -69.24 -26.59 -18.88
C SER A 244 -70.64 -26.64 -19.50
N LEU A 245 -70.75 -26.86 -20.81
CA LEU A 245 -72.03 -26.99 -21.53
C LEU A 245 -72.59 -28.41 -21.46
N ASP A 246 -71.73 -29.44 -21.49
CA ASP A 246 -72.19 -30.84 -21.40
C ASP A 246 -72.74 -31.24 -20.01
N LEU A 247 -72.31 -30.55 -18.95
CA LEU A 247 -72.84 -30.76 -17.58
C LEU A 247 -74.16 -30.02 -17.30
N ALA A 248 -74.61 -29.13 -18.18
CA ALA A 248 -75.83 -28.34 -18.01
C ALA A 248 -77.02 -28.87 -18.83
N VAL A 249 -76.83 -29.96 -19.60
CA VAL A 249 -77.84 -30.56 -20.49
C VAL A 249 -78.29 -31.96 -20.00
N VAL A 250 -77.88 -32.38 -18.80
CA VAL A 250 -78.38 -33.59 -18.11
C VAL A 250 -79.29 -33.17 -16.96
#